data_AF-A0A1E5BGY3-F1
#
_entry.id   AF-A0A1E5BGY3-F1
#
_cell.length_a   1.000
_cell.length_b   1.000
_cell.length_c   1.000
_cell.angle_alpha   90.00
_cell.angle_beta   90.00
_cell.angle_gamma   90.00
#
_symmetry.space_group_name_H-M   'P 1'
#
loop_
_entity.id
_entity.type
_entity.pdbx_description
1 polymer ?
#
loop_
_entity_poly.entity_id
_entity_poly.type
_entity_poly.pdbx_seq_one_letter_code
_entity_poly.pdbx_strand_id
1 'polypeptide(L)'
;MNIFGPRIILLAMLPASVIASVDDEYYESFQTVDSILQVVDDSASGHRFTDQGMEFTHYFSSELNRSFIVNDEIGEVCYIYEGNEVLSCFPCEEGEVSDVCP
;
A
#
# COMPACT_ATOMS: atom_id res chain seq x y z
N MET A 1 -22.74 -6.32 -57.91
CA MET A 1 -22.06 -5.03 -57.64
C MET A 1 -23.09 -4.04 -57.11
N ASN A 2 -22.90 -3.22 -56.08
CA ASN A 2 -21.80 -3.02 -55.15
C ASN A 2 -22.29 -2.14 -53.97
N ILE A 3 -22.18 -2.71 -52.75
CA ILE A 3 -21.58 -2.17 -51.50
C ILE A 3 -22.17 -0.94 -50.76
N PHE A 4 -22.67 -1.26 -49.55
CA PHE A 4 -22.56 -0.60 -48.23
C PHE A 4 -23.08 0.82 -47.98
N GLY A 5 -24.03 0.91 -47.05
CA GLY A 5 -24.41 2.15 -46.36
C GLY A 5 -23.32 2.67 -45.40
N PRO A 6 -23.40 3.95 -45.01
CA PRO A 6 -22.41 4.54 -44.13
C PRO A 6 -22.66 4.06 -42.69
N ARG A 7 -21.80 3.13 -42.26
CA ARG A 7 -21.51 2.86 -40.87
C ARG A 7 -20.90 4.11 -40.24
N ILE A 8 -21.67 4.87 -39.47
CA ILE A 8 -21.12 5.81 -38.50
C ILE A 8 -20.91 5.02 -37.21
N ILE A 9 -19.71 4.44 -37.11
CA ILE A 9 -19.24 3.80 -35.89
C ILE A 9 -18.99 4.94 -34.90
N LEU A 10 -19.85 5.03 -33.89
CA LEU A 10 -19.65 5.86 -32.71
C LEU A 10 -18.45 5.27 -31.96
N LEU A 11 -17.24 5.75 -32.25
CA LEU A 11 -16.06 5.48 -31.43
C LEU A 11 -16.23 6.27 -30.14
N ALA A 12 -16.89 5.63 -29.18
CA ALA A 12 -16.89 6.08 -27.80
C ALA A 12 -15.43 6.19 -27.35
N MET A 13 -14.98 7.43 -27.11
CA MET A 13 -13.78 7.71 -26.34
C MET A 13 -14.04 7.19 -24.94
N LEU A 14 -13.68 5.92 -24.70
CA LEU A 14 -13.57 5.38 -23.37
C LEU A 14 -12.42 6.14 -22.70
N PRO A 15 -12.65 6.86 -21.59
CA PRO A 15 -11.54 7.33 -20.80
C PRO A 15 -10.74 6.08 -20.43
N ALA A 16 -9.43 6.11 -20.72
CA ALA A 16 -8.52 5.14 -20.15
C ALA A 16 -8.60 5.33 -18.64
N SER A 17 -9.45 4.54 -17.97
CA SER A 17 -9.29 4.26 -16.56
C SER A 17 -7.94 3.56 -16.48
N VAL A 18 -6.89 4.35 -16.28
CA VAL A 18 -5.60 3.85 -15.83
C VAL A 18 -5.92 3.20 -14.49
N ILE A 19 -6.13 1.89 -14.52
CA ILE A 19 -6.10 1.08 -13.33
C ILE A 19 -4.63 1.16 -12.93
N ALA A 20 -4.31 2.10 -12.05
CA ALA A 20 -3.03 2.16 -11.39
C ALA A 20 -2.99 0.97 -10.44
N SER A 21 -2.74 -0.22 -10.99
CA SER A 21 -2.14 -1.31 -10.21
C SER A 21 -0.71 -0.84 -9.97
N VAL A 22 -0.54 0.03 -8.97
CA VAL A 22 0.79 0.47 -8.58
C VAL A 22 1.43 -0.76 -7.94
N ASP A 23 2.32 -1.37 -8.72
CA ASP A 23 3.03 -2.61 -8.43
C ASP A 23 3.58 -2.56 -7.00
N ASP A 24 3.37 -3.60 -6.20
CA ASP A 24 3.88 -3.68 -4.83
C ASP A 24 5.38 -3.44 -4.75
N GLU A 25 6.10 -3.89 -5.78
CA GLU A 25 7.55 -3.71 -5.96
C GLU A 25 7.97 -2.22 -5.95
N TYR A 26 7.11 -1.32 -6.44
CA TYR A 26 7.38 0.13 -6.38
C TYR A 26 7.47 0.60 -4.94
N TYR A 27 6.55 0.15 -4.08
CA TYR A 27 6.49 0.60 -2.69
C TYR A 27 7.47 -0.12 -1.78
N GLU A 28 7.89 -1.34 -2.09
CA GLU A 28 8.95 -2.04 -1.34
C GLU A 28 10.29 -1.29 -1.34
N SER A 29 10.49 -0.37 -2.29
CA SER A 29 11.66 0.53 -2.30
C SER A 29 11.64 1.63 -1.22
N PHE A 30 10.50 1.83 -0.56
CA PHE A 30 10.31 2.86 0.46
C PHE A 30 10.80 2.35 1.80
N GLN A 31 12.07 2.63 2.11
CA GLN A 31 12.71 2.19 3.36
C GLN A 31 12.51 3.18 4.51
N THR A 32 12.12 4.42 4.22
CA THR A 32 12.03 5.50 5.22
C THR A 32 10.69 6.20 5.22
N VAL A 33 10.34 6.77 6.39
CA VAL A 33 9.12 7.58 6.58
C VAL A 33 9.03 8.72 5.57
N ASP A 34 10.11 9.46 5.34
CA ASP A 34 10.16 10.56 4.36
C ASP A 34 9.80 10.12 2.95
N SER A 35 10.12 8.87 2.58
CA SER A 35 9.73 8.33 1.29
C SER A 35 8.22 8.11 1.25
N ILE A 36 7.63 7.53 2.31
CA ILE A 36 6.18 7.31 2.40
C ILE A 36 5.44 8.65 2.37
N LEU A 37 5.88 9.63 3.17
CA LEU A 37 5.23 10.93 3.26
C LEU A 37 5.28 11.74 1.95
N GLN A 38 6.13 11.36 0.98
CA GLN A 38 6.11 11.95 -0.36
C GLN A 38 5.01 11.39 -1.27
N VAL A 39 4.57 10.15 -1.02
CA VAL A 39 3.54 9.48 -1.83
C VAL A 39 2.19 9.38 -1.13
N VAL A 40 2.18 9.48 0.19
CA VAL A 40 0.96 9.52 0.98
C VAL A 40 0.66 10.98 1.31
N ASP A 41 -0.42 11.49 0.72
CA ASP A 41 -0.91 12.85 0.95
C ASP A 41 -1.28 13.06 2.45
N ASP A 42 -1.46 14.31 2.88
CA ASP A 42 -1.86 14.70 4.25
C ASP A 42 -3.17 14.01 4.74
N SER A 43 -3.89 13.33 3.83
CA SER A 43 -5.09 12.55 4.10
C SER A 43 -4.84 11.18 4.77
N ALA A 44 -3.58 10.75 4.91
CA ALA A 44 -3.25 9.48 5.56
C ALA A 44 -3.77 9.43 7.00
N SER A 45 -4.50 8.36 7.35
CA SER A 45 -4.81 8.11 8.76
C SER A 45 -3.61 7.44 9.42
N GLY A 46 -2.98 8.13 10.36
CA GLY A 46 -1.91 7.61 11.21
C GLY A 46 -2.45 7.06 12.54
N HIS A 47 -2.13 5.81 12.88
CA HIS A 47 -2.43 5.20 14.17
C HIS A 47 -1.17 4.61 14.80
N ARG A 48 -0.87 5.01 16.04
CA ARG A 48 0.26 4.47 16.80
C ARG A 48 -0.17 3.22 17.56
N PHE A 49 0.66 2.19 17.51
CA PHE A 49 0.47 0.94 18.23
C PHE A 49 1.80 0.43 18.78
N THR A 50 1.72 -0.47 19.76
CA THR A 50 2.90 -1.13 20.34
C THR A 50 2.81 -2.60 20.02
N ASP A 51 3.91 -3.16 19.53
CA ASP A 51 4.00 -4.57 19.16
C ASP A 51 5.35 -5.11 19.65
N GLN A 52 5.32 -6.17 20.45
CA GLN A 52 6.50 -6.77 21.11
C GLN A 52 7.41 -5.78 21.85
N GLY A 53 6.81 -4.75 22.47
CA GLY A 53 7.52 -3.73 23.23
C GLY A 53 8.19 -2.63 22.39
N MET A 54 8.02 -2.65 21.07
CA MET A 54 8.44 -1.58 20.17
C MET A 54 7.24 -0.74 19.73
N GLU A 55 7.47 0.54 19.47
CA GLU A 55 6.43 1.46 19.01
C GLU A 55 6.43 1.57 17.48
N PHE A 56 5.23 1.49 16.91
CA PHE A 56 5.02 1.59 15.48
C PHE A 56 3.92 2.58 15.16
N THR A 57 4.02 3.17 13.97
CA THR A 57 2.96 3.98 13.38
C THR A 57 2.47 3.34 12.10
N HIS A 58 1.18 3.03 12.08
CA HIS A 58 0.44 2.57 10.91
C HIS A 58 -0.10 3.78 10.15
N TYR A 59 0.28 3.92 8.89
CA TYR A 59 -0.27 4.91 7.97
C TYR A 59 -1.14 4.19 6.94
N PHE A 60 -2.38 4.62 6.78
CA PHE A 60 -3.26 4.11 5.72
C PHE A 60 -3.64 5.21 4.74
N SER A 61 -3.44 4.94 3.45
CA SER A 61 -3.89 5.77 2.34
C SER A 61 -5.12 5.15 1.70
N SER A 62 -6.27 5.82 1.81
CA SER A 62 -7.49 5.38 1.12
C SER A 62 -7.40 5.51 -0.40
N GLU A 63 -6.56 6.43 -0.91
CA GLU A 63 -6.37 6.65 -2.34
C GLU A 63 -5.58 5.51 -2.98
N LEU A 64 -4.55 5.03 -2.27
CA LEU A 64 -3.73 3.90 -2.71
C LEU A 64 -4.29 2.55 -2.24
N ASN A 65 -5.30 2.56 -1.36
CA ASN A 65 -5.78 1.41 -0.61
C ASN A 65 -4.63 0.62 0.04
N ARG A 66 -3.68 1.34 0.63
CA ARG A 66 -2.39 0.79 1.07
C ARG A 66 -2.02 1.28 2.45
N SER A 67 -1.48 0.35 3.22
CA SER A 67 -0.99 0.55 4.57
C SER A 67 0.52 0.42 4.64
N PHE A 68 1.10 1.23 5.50
CA PHE A 68 2.53 1.29 5.77
C PHE A 68 2.74 1.23 7.28
N ILE A 69 3.60 0.33 7.75
CA ILE A 69 3.99 0.25 9.15
C ILE A 69 5.42 0.75 9.28
N VAL A 70 5.57 1.78 10.10
CA VAL A 70 6.85 2.41 10.42
C VAL A 70 7.24 2.05 11.84
N ASN A 71 8.49 1.64 12.05
CA ASN A 71 9.07 1.53 13.37
C ASN A 71 9.53 2.92 13.85
N ASP A 72 8.92 3.44 14.92
CA ASP A 72 9.20 4.78 15.45
C ASP A 72 10.59 4.88 16.12
N GLU A 73 11.21 3.76 16.52
CA GLU A 73 12.54 3.77 17.15
C GLU A 73 13.67 4.00 16.13
N ILE A 74 13.55 3.41 14.93
CA ILE A 74 14.57 3.50 13.88
C ILE A 74 14.15 4.41 12.70
N GLY A 75 12.86 4.76 12.61
CA GLY A 75 12.33 5.59 11.53
C GLY A 75 12.28 4.88 10.17
N GLU A 76 12.24 3.55 10.18
CA GLU A 76 12.24 2.72 8.97
C GLU A 76 10.88 2.07 8.75
N VAL A 77 10.58 1.84 7.48
CA VAL A 77 9.38 1.13 7.06
C VAL A 77 9.65 -0.35 7.17
N CYS A 78 8.84 -1.01 7.95
CA CYS A 78 8.98 -2.43 8.21
C CYS A 78 8.06 -3.25 7.31
N TYR A 79 6.85 -2.77 7.02
CA TYR A 79 5.90 -3.52 6.21
C TYR A 79 4.98 -2.61 5.39
N ILE A 80 4.68 -3.04 4.17
CA ILE A 80 3.81 -2.33 3.23
C ILE A 80 2.87 -3.36 2.61
N TYR A 81 1.57 -3.08 2.63
CA TYR A 81 0.55 -4.02 2.15
C TYR A 81 -0.73 -3.29 1.75
N GLU A 82 -1.54 -3.92 0.92
CA GLU A 82 -2.87 -3.43 0.58
C GLU A 82 -3.87 -3.70 1.71
N GLY A 83 -4.80 -2.77 1.93
CA GLY A 83 -5.77 -2.84 3.03
C GLY A 83 -5.49 -1.85 4.16
N ASN A 84 -6.37 -1.82 5.15
CA ASN A 84 -6.33 -0.87 6.28
C ASN A 84 -6.20 -1.55 7.65
N GLU A 85 -6.12 -2.89 7.67
CA GLU A 85 -5.88 -3.65 8.89
C GLU A 85 -4.50 -3.31 9.47
N VAL A 86 -4.34 -3.42 10.79
CA VAL A 86 -3.03 -3.24 11.44
C VAL A 86 -2.39 -4.61 11.57
N LEU A 87 -1.35 -4.85 10.78
CA LEU A 87 -0.53 -6.07 10.84
C LEU A 87 0.65 -5.91 11.81
N SER A 88 1.32 -7.03 12.10
CA SER A 88 2.55 -7.06 12.89
C SER A 88 3.78 -6.97 11.99
N CYS A 89 4.80 -6.28 12.50
CA CYS A 89 6.13 -6.22 11.90
C CYS A 89 6.97 -7.48 12.15
N PHE A 90 6.51 -8.33 13.05
CA PHE A 90 7.21 -9.54 13.42
C PHE A 90 6.57 -10.73 12.72
N PRO A 91 7.39 -11.68 12.24
CA PRO A 91 6.88 -12.92 11.66
C PRO A 91 6.22 -13.84 12.70
N CYS A 92 6.30 -13.50 13.98
CA CYS A 92 5.93 -14.32 15.12
C CYS A 92 4.98 -13.54 16.02
N GLU A 93 3.93 -14.19 16.52
CA GLU A 93 3.09 -13.58 17.56
C GLU A 93 3.83 -13.55 18.90
N GLU A 94 3.42 -12.65 19.79
CA GLU A 94 4.02 -12.53 21.12
C GLU A 94 3.88 -13.86 21.89
N GLY A 95 5.01 -14.52 22.16
CA GLY A 95 5.08 -15.78 22.89
C GLY A 95 4.96 -17.06 22.06
N GLU A 96 4.89 -16.96 20.73
CA GLU A 96 5.02 -18.12 19.84
C GLU A 96 6.46 -18.66 19.86
N VAL A 97 6.61 -19.97 20.03
CA VAL A 97 7.91 -20.65 19.98
C VAL A 97 7.89 -21.72 18.89
N SER A 98 8.69 -21.54 17.84
CA SER A 98 8.79 -22.40 16.66
C SER A 98 10.23 -22.36 16.11
N ASP A 99 10.56 -23.23 15.15
CA ASP A 99 11.89 -23.23 14.51
C ASP A 99 12.22 -21.89 13.81
N VAL A 100 11.20 -21.09 13.45
CA VAL A 100 11.33 -19.75 12.86
C VAL A 100 11.20 -18.63 13.90
N CYS A 101 10.63 -18.94 15.07
CA CYS A 101 10.28 -18.01 16.14
C CYS A 101 10.89 -18.51 17.46
N PRO A 102 12.19 -18.31 17.69
CA PRO A 102 12.89 -18.89 18.84
C PRO A 102 12.53 -18.27 20.19
#